data_AF-A0AAW1L061-F1
#
_entry.id   AF-A0AAW1L061-F1
#
_cell.length_a   1.000
_cell.length_b   1.000
_cell.length_c   1.000
_cell.angle_alpha   90.00
_cell.angle_beta   90.00
_cell.angle_gamma   90.00
#
_symmetry.space_group_name_H-M   'P 1'
#
loop_
_entity.id
_entity.type
_entity.pdbx_description
1 polymer ?
#
loop_
_entity_poly.entity_id
_entity_poly.type
_entity_poly.pdbx_seq_one_letter_code
_entity_poly.pdbx_strand_id
1 'polypeptide(L)'
;MEDKKKVLEDVFGESSSSDSETSISSPSSPPTNPNPNPNPSWLPIQSIHGLWLSSHFLSPLHQSSLLSAILNEGWFKEESHNQAMRFGDLPSWAVELSNCIYEAVCNETDTGNSSCDGKNCILPSHLVQRDPLFDQLIINVYQPGYLCTR
;
A
#
# COMPACT_ATOMS: atom_id res chain seq x y z
N MET A 1 -2.53 -22.52 35.46
CA MET A 1 -2.48 -22.82 34.01
C MET A 1 -3.78 -22.45 33.31
N GLU A 2 -4.88 -22.31 34.05
CA GLU A 2 -6.20 -21.87 33.55
C GLU A 2 -6.26 -20.39 33.10
N ASP A 3 -5.50 -19.50 33.76
CA ASP A 3 -5.61 -18.05 33.52
C ASP A 3 -5.10 -17.61 32.13
N LYS A 4 -4.17 -18.37 31.55
CA LYS A 4 -3.64 -18.07 30.20
C LYS A 4 -4.62 -18.42 29.09
N LYS A 5 -5.49 -19.41 29.32
CA LYS A 5 -6.45 -19.88 28.32
C LYS A 5 -7.58 -18.86 28.15
N LYS A 6 -8.05 -18.30 29.26
CA LYS A 6 -9.13 -17.29 29.29
C LYS A 6 -8.75 -15.99 28.58
N VAL A 7 -7.50 -15.54 28.75
CA VAL A 7 -6.97 -14.34 28.08
C VAL A 7 -6.91 -14.53 26.56
N LEU A 8 -6.62 -15.75 26.08
CA LEU A 8 -6.56 -16.02 24.65
C LEU A 8 -7.97 -16.12 24.03
N GLU A 9 -8.95 -16.66 24.75
CA GLU A 9 -10.35 -16.73 24.30
C GLU A 9 -11.00 -15.34 24.20
N ASP A 10 -10.72 -14.43 25.14
CA ASP A 10 -11.23 -13.05 25.10
C ASP A 10 -10.64 -12.21 23.95
N VAL A 11 -9.39 -12.49 23.54
CA VAL A 11 -8.70 -11.73 22.49
C VAL A 11 -8.99 -12.27 21.10
N PHE A 12 -9.16 -13.59 20.94
CA PHE A 12 -9.25 -14.24 19.63
C PHE A 12 -10.61 -14.90 19.35
N GLY A 13 -11.54 -14.92 20.31
CA GLY A 13 -12.82 -15.59 20.20
C GLY A 13 -12.73 -17.12 20.35
N GLU A 14 -13.82 -17.77 20.76
CA GLU A 14 -13.88 -19.23 20.90
C GLU A 14 -13.60 -19.90 19.56
N SER A 15 -12.52 -20.68 19.50
CA SER A 15 -12.20 -21.48 18.31
C SER A 15 -13.24 -22.58 18.13
N SER A 16 -14.07 -22.43 17.09
CA SER A 16 -15.08 -23.41 16.71
C SER A 16 -14.40 -24.66 16.12
N SER A 17 -14.37 -25.73 16.92
CA SER A 17 -14.01 -27.08 16.50
C SER A 17 -15.17 -27.69 15.72
N SER A 18 -15.12 -27.65 14.39
CA SER A 18 -16.06 -28.38 13.54
C SER A 18 -15.35 -29.58 12.90
N ASP A 19 -15.59 -30.76 13.49
CA ASP A 19 -15.28 -32.05 12.88
C ASP A 19 -16.21 -32.29 11.68
N SER A 20 -15.64 -32.47 10.50
CA SER A 20 -16.31 -33.15 9.40
C SER A 20 -15.31 -33.97 8.58
N GLU A 21 -15.32 -35.26 8.86
CA GLU A 21 -14.72 -36.33 8.06
C GLU A 21 -15.40 -36.44 6.69
N THR A 22 -14.72 -36.20 5.57
CA THR A 22 -14.91 -37.02 4.35
C THR A 22 -13.78 -36.91 3.30
N SER A 23 -13.11 -38.05 3.09
CA SER A 23 -12.56 -38.62 1.84
C SER A 23 -11.57 -37.84 0.94
N ILE A 24 -10.40 -38.46 0.85
CA ILE A 24 -9.26 -38.23 -0.05
C ILE A 24 -9.68 -38.35 -1.53
N SER A 25 -9.25 -37.39 -2.35
CA SER A 25 -8.91 -37.59 -3.76
C SER A 25 -7.97 -36.47 -4.23
N SER A 26 -6.75 -36.85 -4.62
CA SER A 26 -5.80 -36.04 -5.41
C SER A 26 -5.50 -36.82 -6.71
N PRO A 27 -4.86 -36.26 -7.75
CA PRO A 27 -4.41 -34.89 -7.97
C PRO A 27 -4.79 -34.33 -9.37
N SER A 28 -4.96 -33.01 -9.52
CA SER A 28 -4.61 -32.36 -10.80
C SER A 28 -4.43 -30.85 -10.62
N SER A 29 -3.20 -30.42 -10.95
CA SER A 29 -2.78 -29.06 -11.32
C SER A 29 -2.89 -27.94 -10.26
N PRO A 30 -1.80 -27.22 -9.94
CA PRO A 30 -1.91 -25.98 -9.19
C PRO A 30 -2.67 -24.95 -10.04
N PRO A 31 -3.75 -24.31 -9.54
CA PRO A 31 -4.23 -23.09 -10.17
C PRO A 31 -3.15 -22.03 -10.00
N THR A 32 -2.46 -21.77 -11.11
CA THR A 32 -1.69 -20.57 -11.38
C THR A 32 -2.54 -19.33 -11.09
N ASN A 33 -1.90 -18.31 -10.51
CA ASN A 33 -2.36 -16.95 -10.20
C ASN A 33 -2.86 -16.72 -8.76
N PRO A 34 -2.02 -16.17 -7.86
CA PRO A 34 -2.55 -15.36 -6.79
C PRO A 34 -3.29 -14.19 -7.45
N ASN A 35 -4.59 -14.13 -7.18
CA ASN A 35 -5.56 -13.10 -7.55
C ASN A 35 -4.93 -11.78 -8.02
N PRO A 36 -5.19 -11.29 -9.25
CA PRO A 36 -4.77 -9.94 -9.61
C PRO A 36 -5.45 -9.00 -8.62
N ASN A 37 -4.66 -8.20 -7.89
CA ASN A 37 -5.24 -7.13 -7.08
C ASN A 37 -6.20 -6.35 -7.99
N PRO A 38 -7.44 -6.08 -7.55
CA PRO A 38 -8.34 -5.25 -8.34
C PRO A 38 -7.60 -3.96 -8.68
N ASN A 39 -7.65 -3.55 -9.96
CA ASN A 39 -7.00 -2.33 -10.40
C ASN A 39 -7.33 -1.20 -9.41
N PRO A 40 -6.32 -0.45 -8.93
CA PRO A 40 -6.54 0.56 -7.91
C PRO A 40 -7.56 1.57 -8.42
N SER A 41 -8.72 1.63 -7.76
CA SER A 41 -9.78 2.56 -8.15
C SER A 41 -9.45 3.94 -7.60
N TRP A 42 -9.40 4.93 -8.50
CA TRP A 42 -9.15 6.32 -8.14
C TRP A 42 -10.46 7.06 -7.94
N LEU A 43 -10.67 7.57 -6.73
CA LEU A 43 -11.86 8.32 -6.35
C LEU A 43 -11.54 9.82 -6.29
N PRO A 44 -12.15 10.66 -7.14
CA PRO A 44 -11.95 12.10 -7.06
C PRO A 44 -12.65 12.67 -5.83
N ILE A 45 -11.96 13.55 -5.09
CA ILE A 45 -12.58 14.30 -4.00
C ILE A 45 -13.26 15.53 -4.60
N GLN A 46 -14.58 15.47 -4.74
CA GLN A 46 -15.38 16.43 -5.51
C GLN A 46 -15.19 17.91 -5.10
N SER A 47 -14.87 18.18 -3.84
CA SER A 47 -14.64 19.53 -3.32
C SER A 47 -13.26 20.10 -3.64
N ILE A 48 -12.29 19.26 -4.04
CA ILE A 48 -10.90 19.67 -4.23
C ILE A 48 -10.42 19.19 -5.61
N HIS A 49 -10.33 20.13 -6.54
CA HIS A 49 -9.84 19.87 -7.89
C HIS A 49 -8.41 19.32 -7.87
N GLY A 50 -8.19 18.19 -8.56
CA GLY A 50 -6.89 17.52 -8.64
C GLY A 50 -6.55 16.61 -7.46
N LEU A 51 -7.45 16.44 -6.48
CA LEU A 51 -7.27 15.50 -5.38
C LEU A 51 -7.98 14.17 -5.68
N TRP A 52 -7.20 13.10 -5.64
CA TRP A 52 -7.65 11.74 -5.88
C TRP A 52 -7.25 10.84 -4.72
N LEU A 53 -8.13 9.91 -4.36
CA LEU A 53 -7.88 8.88 -3.35
C LEU A 53 -7.91 7.51 -4.03
N SER A 54 -6.81 6.76 -3.91
CA SER A 54 -6.81 5.33 -4.22
C SER A 54 -6.85 4.54 -2.92
N SER A 55 -8.00 3.91 -2.65
CA SER A 55 -8.13 3.00 -1.51
C SER A 55 -7.52 1.65 -1.85
N HIS A 56 -6.90 1.01 -0.84
CA HIS A 56 -6.28 -0.32 -1.00
C HIS A 56 -5.23 -0.42 -2.12
N PHE A 57 -4.58 0.70 -2.47
CA PHE A 57 -3.54 0.75 -3.50
C PHE A 57 -2.43 -0.28 -3.27
N LEU A 58 -1.98 -0.42 -2.02
CA LEU A 58 -1.04 -1.47 -1.61
C LEU A 58 -1.78 -2.64 -0.97
N SER A 59 -1.49 -3.85 -1.44
CA SER A 59 -1.92 -5.09 -0.78
C SER A 59 -1.29 -5.21 0.61
N PRO A 60 -1.87 -5.99 1.54
CA PRO A 60 -1.27 -6.22 2.86
C PRO A 60 0.17 -6.78 2.80
N LEU A 61 0.45 -7.60 1.78
CA LEU A 61 1.79 -8.12 1.53
C LEU A 61 2.77 -7.00 1.13
N HIS A 62 2.37 -6.12 0.21
CA HIS A 62 3.19 -4.98 -0.21
C HIS A 62 3.39 -3.98 0.92
N GLN A 63 2.37 -3.72 1.74
CA GLN A 63 2.49 -2.89 2.94
C GLN A 63 3.53 -3.47 3.90
N SER A 64 3.46 -4.77 4.18
CA SER A 64 4.40 -5.44 5.10
C SER A 64 5.84 -5.44 4.57
N SER A 65 6.01 -5.64 3.26
CA SER A 65 7.31 -5.57 2.60
C SER A 65 7.90 -4.16 2.64
N LEU A 66 7.09 -3.15 2.32
CA LEU A 66 7.49 -1.73 2.37
C LEU A 66 7.90 -1.32 3.78
N LEU A 67 7.12 -1.68 4.80
CA LEU A 67 7.45 -1.40 6.20
C LEU A 67 8.77 -2.07 6.60
N SER A 68 8.96 -3.33 6.22
CA SER A 68 10.19 -4.06 6.51
C SER A 68 11.40 -3.41 5.83
N ALA A 69 11.26 -2.97 4.58
CA ALA A 69 12.30 -2.24 3.85
C ALA A 69 12.66 -0.91 4.56
N ILE A 70 11.66 -0.09 4.91
CA ILE A 70 11.87 1.17 5.63
C ILE A 70 12.53 0.95 6.99
N LEU A 71 12.12 -0.08 7.75
CA LEU A 71 12.74 -0.41 9.04
C LEU A 71 14.20 -0.84 8.88
N ASN A 72 14.53 -1.57 7.81
CA ASN A 72 15.90 -2.00 7.52
C ASN A 72 16.84 -0.84 7.14
N GLU A 73 16.32 0.26 6.60
CA GLU A 73 17.10 1.50 6.39
C GLU A 73 17.60 2.08 7.72
N GLY A 74 16.89 1.81 8.82
CA GLY A 74 17.29 2.23 10.16
C GLY A 74 17.15 3.73 10.44
N TRP A 75 16.37 4.46 9.64
CA TRP A 75 16.17 5.91 9.79
C TRP A 75 15.48 6.31 11.10
N PHE A 76 14.70 5.41 11.69
CA PHE A 76 13.84 5.69 12.85
C PHE A 76 14.25 4.89 14.09
N LYS A 77 15.55 4.63 14.27
CA LYS A 77 16.08 3.89 15.43
C LYS A 77 15.99 4.66 16.74
N GLU A 78 16.00 5.99 16.68
CA GLU A 78 15.85 6.87 17.84
C GLU A 78 14.45 7.47 17.82
N GLU A 79 13.79 7.50 18.98
CA GLU A 79 12.42 8.03 19.11
C GLU A 79 12.31 9.52 18.78
N SER A 80 13.42 10.26 18.81
CA SER A 80 13.53 11.66 18.39
C SER A 80 13.46 11.86 16.88
N HIS A 81 13.70 10.82 16.07
CA HIS A 81 13.64 10.90 14.62
C HIS A 81 12.24 10.55 14.13
N ASN A 82 11.49 11.57 13.70
CA ASN A 82 10.14 11.42 13.15
C ASN A 82 10.09 11.68 11.64
N GLN A 83 11.21 12.08 11.02
CA GLN A 83 11.27 12.39 9.59
C GLN A 83 12.61 11.95 8.99
N ALA A 84 12.55 11.41 7.78
CA ALA A 84 13.71 11.13 6.94
C ALA A 84 13.47 11.72 5.53
N MET A 85 14.52 12.23 4.89
CA MET A 85 14.45 12.82 3.56
C MET A 85 15.54 12.24 2.67
N ARG A 86 15.23 12.04 1.39
CA ARG A 86 16.19 11.57 0.38
C ARG A 86 15.90 12.24 -0.97
N PHE A 87 16.95 12.63 -1.66
CA PHE A 87 16.91 13.35 -2.93
C PHE A 87 17.83 12.66 -3.94
N GLY A 88 17.46 12.69 -5.21
CA GLY A 88 18.19 12.02 -6.29
C GLY A 88 17.96 10.51 -6.23
N ASP A 89 19.02 9.75 -5.93
CA ASP A 89 18.99 8.29 -5.96
C ASP A 89 18.14 7.71 -4.82
N LEU A 90 16.92 7.31 -5.13
CA LEU A 90 15.98 6.73 -4.17
C LEU A 90 16.29 5.22 -3.93
N PRO A 91 15.91 4.66 -2.76
CA PRO A 91 16.03 3.23 -2.51
C PRO A 91 15.19 2.41 -3.49
N SER A 92 15.57 1.16 -3.75
CA SER A 92 14.88 0.30 -4.72
C SER A 92 13.38 0.15 -4.42
N TRP A 93 13.01 -0.02 -3.16
CA TRP A 93 11.61 -0.13 -2.75
C TRP A 93 10.80 1.15 -3.04
N ALA A 94 11.44 2.33 -3.05
CA ALA A 94 10.79 3.59 -3.37
C ALA A 94 10.61 3.76 -4.88
N VAL A 95 11.58 3.30 -5.66
CA VAL A 95 11.50 3.22 -7.13
C VAL A 95 10.40 2.24 -7.53
N GLU A 96 10.31 1.07 -6.88
CA GLU A 96 9.24 0.10 -7.10
C GLU A 96 7.85 0.69 -6.79
N LEU A 97 7.71 1.40 -5.66
CA LEU A 97 6.46 2.10 -5.32
C LEU A 97 6.10 3.17 -6.36
N SER A 98 7.10 3.93 -6.84
CA SER A 98 6.94 4.91 -7.91
C SER A 98 6.43 4.27 -9.21
N ASN A 99 6.97 3.11 -9.59
CA ASN A 99 6.55 2.38 -10.79
C ASN A 99 5.11 1.88 -10.65
N CYS A 100 4.71 1.36 -9.48
CA CYS A 100 3.33 1.00 -9.21
C CYS A 100 2.37 2.19 -9.41
N ILE A 101 2.77 3.39 -8.96
CA ILE A 101 1.96 4.62 -9.14
C ILE A 101 1.87 4.98 -10.62
N TYR A 102 2.99 4.93 -11.35
CA TYR A 102 3.02 5.19 -12.79
C TYR A 102 2.07 4.26 -13.56
N GLU A 103 2.17 2.95 -13.33
CA GLU A 103 1.33 1.95 -13.99
C GLU A 103 -0.15 2.16 -13.66
N ALA A 104 -0.48 2.45 -12.39
CA ALA A 104 -1.85 2.71 -11.98
C ALA A 104 -2.45 3.98 -12.60
N VAL A 105 -1.64 5.03 -12.77
CA VAL A 105 -2.07 6.27 -13.43
C VAL A 105 -2.25 6.05 -14.93
N CYS A 106 -1.34 5.32 -15.58
CA CYS A 106 -1.41 5.07 -17.03
C CYS A 106 -2.60 4.16 -17.40
N ASN A 107 -2.84 3.10 -16.63
CA ASN A 107 -3.93 2.15 -16.88
C ASN A 107 -5.32 2.80 -16.83
N GLU A 108 -5.51 3.84 -16.01
CA GLU A 108 -6.75 4.61 -15.99
C GLU A 108 -6.91 5.48 -17.24
N THR A 109 -5.82 6.05 -17.75
CA THR A 109 -5.87 6.94 -18.92
C THR A 109 -6.09 6.22 -20.26
N ASP A 110 -5.77 4.93 -20.34
CA ASP A 110 -5.93 4.12 -21.55
C ASP A 110 -7.39 3.74 -21.86
N THR A 111 -8.33 3.99 -20.94
CA THR A 111 -9.76 3.69 -21.14
C THR A 111 -10.54 4.71 -21.99
N GLY A 112 -9.84 5.58 -22.74
CA GLY A 112 -10.43 6.26 -23.91
C GLY A 112 -10.50 7.78 -23.88
N ASN A 113 -9.56 8.47 -23.23
CA ASN A 113 -9.43 9.92 -23.41
C ASN A 113 -7.96 10.32 -23.55
N SER A 114 -7.40 10.11 -24.74
CA SER A 114 -5.99 10.29 -25.13
C SER A 114 -5.48 11.73 -25.15
N SER A 115 -5.95 12.57 -24.22
CA SER A 115 -5.34 13.87 -23.94
C SER A 115 -5.73 14.26 -22.52
N CYS A 116 -4.96 13.75 -21.55
CA CYS A 116 -5.03 14.10 -20.14
C CYS A 116 -4.48 15.53 -19.87
N ASP A 117 -4.78 16.48 -20.76
CA ASP A 117 -4.42 17.91 -20.61
C ASP A 117 -5.58 18.70 -19.98
N GLY A 118 -6.36 18.03 -19.12
CA GLY A 118 -7.62 18.52 -18.58
C GLY A 118 -7.79 18.33 -17.07
N LYS A 119 -8.82 18.98 -16.55
CA LYS A 119 -9.17 19.12 -15.12
C LYS A 119 -9.36 17.83 -14.30
N ASN A 120 -9.33 16.66 -14.94
CA ASN A 120 -9.70 15.37 -14.34
C ASN A 120 -8.60 14.30 -14.48
N CYS A 121 -7.33 14.69 -14.53
CA CYS A 121 -6.22 13.75 -14.61
C CYS A 121 -5.63 13.50 -13.22
N ILE A 122 -5.24 12.24 -12.93
CA ILE A 122 -4.67 11.87 -11.62
C ILE A 122 -3.31 12.56 -11.43
N LEU A 123 -2.47 12.51 -12.46
CA LEU A 123 -1.26 13.32 -12.58
C LEU A 123 -1.29 14.09 -13.90
N PRO A 124 -0.81 15.34 -13.92
CA PRO A 124 -0.55 16.07 -15.15
C PRO A 124 0.40 15.34 -16.10
N SER A 125 0.16 15.44 -17.40
CA SER A 125 0.96 14.82 -18.47
C SER A 125 2.47 15.05 -18.32
N HIS A 126 2.88 16.30 -18.05
CA HIS A 126 4.29 16.66 -17.87
C HIS A 126 4.95 15.99 -16.67
N LEU A 127 4.19 15.58 -15.63
CA LEU A 127 4.73 14.83 -14.50
C LEU A 127 4.89 13.35 -14.85
N VAL A 128 3.91 12.76 -15.54
CA VAL A 128 3.96 11.35 -15.97
C VAL A 128 5.14 11.08 -16.92
N GLN A 129 5.58 12.09 -17.67
CA GLN A 129 6.72 12.00 -18.59
C GLN A 129 8.10 12.15 -17.92
N ARG A 130 8.17 12.39 -16.61
CA ARG A 130 9.44 12.51 -15.89
C ARG A 130 10.12 11.15 -15.74
N ASP A 131 11.45 11.15 -15.81
CA ASP A 131 12.29 10.00 -15.49
C ASP A 131 13.43 10.42 -14.54
N PRO A 132 13.45 9.96 -13.28
CA PRO A 132 12.41 9.16 -12.62
C PRO A 132 11.13 9.99 -12.36
N LEU A 133 9.99 9.32 -12.20
CA LEU A 133 8.70 9.98 -11.89
C LEU A 133 8.80 10.80 -10.58
N PHE A 134 9.47 10.24 -9.58
CA PHE A 134 9.82 10.91 -8.33
C PHE A 134 11.32 10.80 -8.08
N ASP A 135 11.94 11.92 -7.72
CA ASP A 135 13.37 12.06 -7.38
C ASP A 135 13.57 12.54 -5.94
N GLN A 136 12.48 12.70 -5.19
CA GLN A 136 12.49 13.17 -3.81
C GLN A 136 11.52 12.34 -2.98
N LEU A 137 11.96 11.98 -1.78
CA LEU A 137 11.22 11.16 -0.84
C LEU A 137 11.32 11.79 0.54
N ILE A 138 10.17 11.98 1.18
CA ILE A 138 10.06 12.38 2.58
C ILE A 138 9.21 11.35 3.28
N ILE A 139 9.72 10.78 4.37
CA ILE A 139 9.00 9.81 5.19
C ILE A 139 8.83 10.42 6.55
N ASN A 140 7.59 10.39 7.04
CA ASN A 140 7.24 10.86 8.36
C ASN A 140 6.69 9.69 9.17
N VAL A 141 7.11 9.59 10.43
CA VAL A 141 6.58 8.66 11.42
C VAL A 141 5.81 9.47 12.45
N TYR A 142 4.55 9.10 12.66
CA TYR A 142 3.68 9.74 13.63
C TYR A 142 3.37 8.77 14.75
N GLN A 143 3.76 9.11 15.98
CA GLN A 143 3.28 8.40 17.16
C GLN A 143 1.92 9.00 17.59
N PRO A 144 1.08 8.23 18.29
CA PRO A 144 -0.11 8.77 18.91
C PRO A 144 0.18 10.03 19.73
N GLY A 145 -0.62 11.09 19.52
CA GLY A 145 -0.47 12.38 20.22
C GLY A 145 0.39 13.43 19.52
N TYR A 146 1.11 13.12 18.44
CA TYR A 146 1.95 14.10 17.73
C TYR A 146 1.17 15.24 17.04
N LEU A 147 -0.09 15.01 16.66
CA LEU A 147 -0.94 15.98 15.97
C LEU A 147 -2.11 16.48 16.86
N CYS A 148 -2.18 16.06 18.11
CA CYS A 148 -3.13 16.59 19.08
C CYS A 148 -2.61 17.92 19.63
N THR A 149 -2.78 18.99 18.87
CA THR A 149 -2.76 20.34 19.43
C THR A 149 -3.97 20.49 20.34
N ARG A 150 -3.73 20.94 21.58
CA ARG A 150 -4.74 21.35 22.56
C ARG A 150 -5.67 22.43 22.02
#